data_AF-A0A841H508-F1
#
_entry.id   AF-A0A841H508-F1
#
_cell.length_a   1.000
_cell.length_b   1.000
_cell.length_c   1.000
_cell.angle_alpha   90.00
_cell.angle_beta   90.00
_cell.angle_gamma   90.00
#
_symmetry.space_group_name_H-M   'P 1'
#
loop_
_entity.id
_entity.type
_entity.pdbx_description
1 polymer ?
#
loop_
_entity_poly.entity_id
_entity_poly.type
_entity_poly.pdbx_seq_one_letter_code
_entity_poly.pdbx_strand_id
1 'polypeptide(L)'
;MDKPDRPYTYGDFPELFWDLQKDVAIDGTDPLVISRVLREGNLEHVRRIVPTEALIQKFDELILPRNVRTFWALMVDKLRVRHLDNPA
;
A
#
# COMPACT_ATOMS: atom_id res chain seq x y z
N MET A 1 -4.73 -12.09 11.91
CA MET A 1 -3.87 -12.30 10.73
C MET A 1 -2.50 -11.85 11.16
N ASP A 2 -1.68 -12.81 11.55
CA ASP A 2 -0.37 -12.59 12.15
C ASP A 2 0.54 -11.86 11.15
N LYS A 3 1.13 -10.74 11.61
CA LYS A 3 2.22 -10.10 10.85
C LYS A 3 3.40 -11.07 10.85
N PRO A 4 4.13 -11.22 9.75
CA PRO A 4 5.32 -12.04 9.72
C PRO A 4 6.37 -11.51 10.72
N ASP A 5 7.12 -12.42 11.35
CA ASP A 5 8.23 -12.09 12.26
C ASP A 5 9.39 -11.35 11.56
N ARG A 6 9.39 -11.34 10.21
CA ARG A 6 10.34 -10.60 9.37
C ARG A 6 9.62 -9.60 8.46
N PRO A 7 10.26 -8.48 8.09
CA PRO A 7 9.76 -7.61 7.03
C PRO A 7 9.55 -8.40 5.73
N TYR A 8 8.51 -8.04 4.98
CA TYR A 8 8.36 -8.54 3.62
C TYR A 8 9.51 -8.04 2.74
N THR A 9 9.88 -8.87 1.77
CA THR A 9 10.87 -8.57 0.74
C THR A 9 10.22 -8.59 -0.63
N TYR A 10 10.86 -7.99 -1.64
CA TYR A 10 10.33 -8.02 -3.01
C TYR A 10 10.10 -9.45 -3.53
N GLY A 11 10.92 -10.41 -3.08
CA GLY A 11 10.78 -11.82 -3.42
C GLY A 11 9.51 -12.49 -2.87
N ASP A 12 8.88 -11.92 -1.85
CA ASP A 12 7.63 -12.44 -1.27
C ASP A 12 6.40 -12.08 -2.12
N PHE A 13 6.52 -11.11 -3.04
CA PHE A 13 5.45 -10.66 -3.95
C PHE A 13 5.99 -10.52 -5.39
N PRO A 14 6.41 -11.62 -6.03
CA PRO A 14 7.02 -11.58 -7.36
C PRO A 14 6.09 -10.99 -8.43
N GLU A 15 4.77 -11.14 -8.29
CA GLU A 15 3.78 -10.53 -9.19
C GLU A 15 3.78 -9.00 -9.14
N LEU A 16 4.21 -8.41 -8.01
CA LEU A 16 4.33 -6.96 -7.86
C LEU A 16 5.71 -6.45 -8.21
N PHE A 17 6.77 -7.19 -7.88
CA PHE A 17 8.16 -6.68 -7.90
C PHE A 17 9.14 -7.57 -8.69
N TRP A 18 8.68 -8.22 -9.77
CA TRP A 18 9.48 -9.14 -10.59
C TRP A 18 10.79 -8.56 -11.14
N ASP A 19 10.87 -7.23 -11.27
CA ASP A 19 12.00 -6.44 -11.79
C ASP A 19 12.98 -5.97 -10.70
N LEU A 20 12.71 -6.25 -9.42
CA LEU A 20 13.53 -5.81 -8.29
C LEU A 20 14.31 -6.97 -7.64
N GLN A 21 15.35 -6.62 -6.90
CA GLN A 21 16.17 -7.60 -6.18
C GLN A 21 15.38 -8.26 -5.04
N LYS A 22 15.23 -9.58 -5.11
CA LYS A 22 14.32 -10.36 -4.26
C LYS A 22 14.55 -10.19 -2.76
N ASP A 23 15.80 -10.08 -2.31
CA ASP A 23 16.15 -10.06 -0.89
C ASP A 23 16.06 -8.67 -0.24
N VAL A 24 15.64 -7.65 -0.99
CA VAL A 24 15.48 -6.28 -0.47
C VAL A 24 14.14 -6.15 0.24
N ALA A 25 14.17 -5.59 1.44
CA ALA A 25 12.98 -5.33 2.25
C ALA A 25 12.08 -4.27 1.60
N ILE A 26 10.77 -4.49 1.70
CA ILE A 26 9.77 -3.55 1.19
C ILE A 26 9.55 -2.44 2.21
N ASP A 27 9.80 -1.20 1.81
CA ASP A 27 9.32 -0.02 2.54
C ASP A 27 7.89 0.32 2.10
N GLY A 28 6.91 -0.14 2.89
CA GLY A 28 5.49 0.14 2.68
C GLY A 28 5.08 1.61 2.83
N THR A 29 6.01 2.48 3.24
CA THR A 29 5.80 3.92 3.33
C THR A 29 6.35 4.68 2.13
N ASP A 30 7.17 4.06 1.29
CA ASP A 30 7.72 4.69 0.08
C ASP A 30 6.58 4.97 -0.94
N PRO A 31 6.37 6.22 -1.39
CA PRO A 31 5.38 6.56 -2.40
C PRO A 31 5.45 5.71 -3.67
N LEU A 32 6.63 5.26 -4.10
CA LEU A 32 6.79 4.41 -5.28
C LEU A 32 6.25 3.00 -5.02
N VAL A 33 6.54 2.43 -3.85
CA VAL A 33 6.00 1.15 -3.41
C VAL A 33 4.49 1.25 -3.29
N ILE A 34 3.97 2.26 -2.59
CA ILE A 34 2.53 2.47 -2.43
C ILE A 34 1.86 2.57 -3.80
N SER A 35 2.35 3.43 -4.69
CA SER A 35 1.77 3.61 -6.03
C SER A 35 1.73 2.31 -6.83
N ARG A 36 2.79 1.51 -6.73
CA ARG A 36 2.88 0.22 -7.42
C ARG A 36 1.89 -0.80 -6.86
N VAL A 37 1.80 -0.93 -5.53
CA VAL A 37 0.85 -1.84 -4.89
C VAL A 37 -0.59 -1.43 -5.19
N LEU A 38 -0.92 -0.13 -5.23
CA LEU A 38 -2.26 0.34 -5.59
C LEU A 38 -2.62 0.09 -7.06
N ARG A 39 -1.62 0.13 -7.97
CA ARG A 39 -1.82 -0.03 -9.41
C ARG A 39 -1.92 -1.49 -9.85
N GLU A 40 -1.01 -2.32 -9.35
CA GLU A 40 -0.84 -3.71 -9.82
C GLU A 40 -1.39 -4.73 -8.83
N GLY A 41 -1.56 -4.33 -7.57
CA GLY A 41 -1.98 -5.21 -6.50
C GLY A 41 -3.49 -5.33 -6.34
N ASN A 42 -3.86 -6.11 -5.34
CA ASN A 42 -5.23 -6.27 -4.87
C ASN A 42 -5.34 -5.74 -3.43
N LEU A 43 -6.56 -5.78 -2.88
CA LEU A 43 -6.83 -5.32 -1.50
C LEU A 43 -5.97 -6.03 -0.45
N GLU A 44 -5.66 -7.30 -0.66
CA GLU A 44 -4.85 -8.09 0.27
C GLU A 44 -3.37 -7.66 0.24
N HIS A 45 -2.84 -7.35 -0.94
CA HIS A 45 -1.48 -6.79 -1.06
C HIS A 45 -1.37 -5.45 -0.35
N VAL A 46 -2.34 -4.56 -0.55
CA VAL A 46 -2.38 -3.27 0.13
C VAL A 46 -2.41 -3.45 1.64
N ARG A 47 -3.28 -4.34 2.14
CA ARG A 47 -3.39 -4.62 3.58
C ARG A 47 -2.08 -5.14 4.19
N ARG A 48 -1.33 -5.96 3.46
CA ARG A 48 -0.07 -6.55 3.94
C ARG A 48 1.11 -5.60 3.86
N ILE A 49 1.20 -4.83 2.79
CA ILE A 49 2.40 -4.07 2.43
C ILE A 49 2.30 -2.63 2.89
N VAL A 50 1.14 -1.99 2.73
CA VAL A 50 0.98 -0.55 2.92
C VAL A 50 0.31 -0.28 4.27
N PRO A 51 1.00 0.37 5.23
CA PRO A 51 0.36 0.83 6.45
C PRO A 51 -0.79 1.80 6.15
N THR A 52 -1.93 1.61 6.81
CA THR A 52 -3.12 2.47 6.63
C THR A 52 -2.79 3.96 6.79
N GLU A 53 -1.97 4.31 7.77
CA GLU A 53 -1.59 5.70 8.03
C GLU A 53 -0.75 6.28 6.89
N ALA A 54 0.24 5.53 6.40
CA ALA A 54 1.05 5.94 5.27
C ALA A 54 0.21 6.12 4.00
N LEU A 55 -0.78 5.24 3.79
CA LEU A 55 -1.73 5.39 2.70
C LEU A 55 -2.54 6.69 2.84
N ILE A 56 -3.14 6.96 4.00
CA ILE A 56 -3.96 8.16 4.23
C ILE A 56 -3.16 9.44 4.03
N GLN A 57 -1.95 9.50 4.61
CA GLN A 57 -1.09 10.69 4.60
C GLN A 57 -0.53 10.99 3.20
N LYS A 58 -0.12 9.95 2.46
CA LYS A 58 0.61 10.12 1.19
C LYS A 58 -0.27 10.05 -0.05
N PHE A 59 -1.53 9.60 0.06
CA PHE A 59 -2.39 9.31 -1.09
C PHE A 59 -2.51 10.47 -2.09
N ASP A 60 -2.62 11.69 -1.61
CA ASP A 60 -2.84 12.86 -2.46
C ASP A 60 -1.60 13.17 -3.33
N GLU A 61 -0.40 12.83 -2.86
CA GLU A 61 0.88 13.01 -3.54
C GLU A 61 1.22 11.91 -4.56
N LEU A 62 0.49 10.78 -4.55
CA LEU A 62 0.82 9.62 -5.39
C LEU A 62 0.56 9.88 -6.88
N ILE A 63 1.50 9.52 -7.74
CA ILE A 63 1.28 9.58 -9.19
C ILE A 63 0.56 8.30 -9.63
N LEU A 64 -0.76 8.37 -9.76
CA LEU A 64 -1.64 7.24 -10.09
C LEU A 64 -2.42 7.48 -11.40
N PRO A 65 -2.64 6.44 -12.23
CA PRO A 65 -3.61 6.49 -13.32
C PRO A 65 -5.00 6.90 -12.82
N ARG A 66 -5.75 7.66 -13.61
CA ARG A 66 -7.05 8.23 -13.19
C ARG A 66 -8.03 7.19 -12.66
N ASN A 67 -8.16 6.05 -13.33
CA ASN A 67 -9.06 4.96 -12.93
C ASN A 67 -8.65 4.36 -11.57
N VAL A 68 -7.35 4.13 -11.35
CA VAL A 68 -6.79 3.62 -10.09
C VAL A 68 -7.04 4.63 -8.96
N ARG A 69 -6.74 5.91 -9.23
CA ARG A 69 -6.96 7.00 -8.27
C ARG A 69 -8.43 7.11 -7.88
N THR A 70 -9.36 7.06 -8.84
CA THR A 70 -10.80 7.16 -8.56
C THR A 70 -11.27 6.01 -7.66
N PHE A 71 -10.87 4.77 -7.95
CA PHE A 71 -11.22 3.63 -7.10
C PHE A 71 -10.67 3.79 -5.67
N TRP A 72 -9.37 4.10 -5.55
CA TRP A 72 -8.73 4.19 -4.24
C TRP A 72 -9.12 5.41 -3.43
N ALA A 73 -9.52 6.52 -4.06
CA ALA A 73 -10.03 7.69 -3.36
C ALA A 73 -11.26 7.34 -2.51
N LEU A 74 -12.17 6.50 -3.04
CA LEU A 74 -13.34 6.03 -2.29
C LEU A 74 -12.96 5.16 -1.07
N MET A 75 -11.87 4.39 -1.19
CA MET A 75 -11.38 3.54 -0.10
C MET A 75 -10.67 4.37 0.97
N VAL A 76 -9.82 5.31 0.55
CA VAL A 76 -9.09 6.21 1.46
C VAL A 76 -10.05 7.11 2.22
N ASP A 77 -11.10 7.62 1.58
CA ASP A 77 -12.12 8.43 2.25
C ASP A 77 -12.82 7.65 3.38
N LYS A 78 -13.20 6.39 3.11
CA LYS A 78 -13.76 5.49 4.15
C LYS A 78 -12.77 5.23 5.29
N LEU A 79 -11.48 5.11 4.98
CA LEU A 79 -10.45 4.91 6.00
C LEU A 79 -10.22 6.17 6.84
N ARG A 80 -10.23 7.36 6.22
CA ARG A 80 -10.14 8.66 6.91
C ARG A 80 -11.28 8.85 7.90
N VAL A 81 -12.53 8.58 7.50
CA VAL A 81 -13.70 8.66 8.39
C VAL A 81 -13.53 7.73 9.59
N ARG A 82 -13.16 6.46 9.36
CA ARG A 82 -12.93 5.49 10.44
C ARG A 82 -11.77 5.88 11.38
N HIS A 83 -10.75 6.53 10.84
CA HIS A 83 -9.60 7.00 11.62
C HIS A 83 -9.97 8.20 12.50
N LEU A 84 -10.87 9.08 12.02
CA LEU A 84 -11.39 10.20 12.81
C LEU A 84 -12.34 9.76 13.92
N ASP A 85 -13.11 8.68 13.71
CA ASP A 85 -14.05 8.14 14.70
C ASP A 85 -13.38 7.31 15.81
N ASN A 86 -12.13 6.90 15.63
CA ASN A 86 -11.35 6.15 16.63
C ASN A 86 -9.87 6.54 16.55
N PRO A 87 -9.52 7.76 16.98
CA PRO A 87 -8.13 8.17 17.09
C PRO A 87 -7.51 7.36 18.23
N ALA A 88 -6.71 6.36 17.89
CA ALA A 88 -5.94 5.59 18.88
C ALA A 88 -5.02 6.51 19.71
#